data_AF-A0A2S4LBS2-F1
#
_entry.id   AF-A0A2S4LBS2-F1
#
_cell.length_a   1.000
_cell.length_b   1.000
_cell.length_c   1.000
_cell.angle_alpha   90.00
_cell.angle_beta   90.00
_cell.angle_gamma   90.00
#
_symmetry.space_group_name_H-M   'P 1'
#
loop_
_entity.id
_entity.type
_entity.pdbx_description
1 polymer ?
#
loop_
_entity_poly.entity_id
_entity_poly.type
_entity_poly.pdbx_seq_one_letter_code
_entity_poly.pdbx_strand_id
1 'polypeptide(L)'
;MSVSAGASIHPIILCGGSGTRLWPASRESMPKQFTPLVDPKTSTFQATAQRLSDTGVFARPTVLTSSDARFIVAEQLQQAGIAADIILEPERRDSAAAVAVATLHA
;
A
#
# COMPACT_ATOMS: atom_id res chain seq x y z
N MET A 1 -12.45 -32.28 -7.44
CA MET A 1 -11.56 -31.10 -7.49
C MET A 1 -11.63 -30.43 -6.14
N SER A 2 -10.58 -30.57 -5.34
CA SER A 2 -10.48 -29.96 -4.01
C SER A 2 -10.19 -28.48 -4.21
N VAL A 3 -11.15 -27.61 -3.88
CA VAL A 3 -10.87 -26.18 -3.72
C VAL A 3 -10.06 -26.09 -2.42
N SER A 4 -8.74 -26.01 -2.54
CA SER A 4 -7.91 -25.48 -1.46
C SER A 4 -8.56 -24.17 -1.04
N ALA A 5 -8.93 -24.03 0.23
CA ALA A 5 -9.40 -22.76 0.78
C ALA A 5 -8.23 -21.78 0.77
N GLY A 6 -7.93 -21.24 -0.42
CA GLY A 6 -7.00 -20.14 -0.60
C GLY A 6 -7.51 -18.94 0.18
N ALA A 7 -6.59 -18.13 0.69
CA ALA A 7 -6.88 -16.98 1.52
C ALA A 7 -8.05 -16.16 0.94
N SER A 8 -9.10 -15.97 1.73
CA SER A 8 -10.41 -15.47 1.26
C SER A 8 -10.48 -13.95 1.18
N ILE A 9 -9.48 -13.24 1.70
CA ILE A 9 -9.47 -11.78 1.80
C ILE A 9 -8.34 -11.22 0.94
N HIS A 10 -8.68 -10.40 -0.06
CA HIS A 10 -7.74 -9.71 -0.93
C HIS A 10 -7.44 -8.31 -0.37
N PRO A 11 -6.26 -8.08 0.23
CA PRO A 11 -5.97 -6.80 0.86
C PRO A 11 -5.66 -5.74 -0.19
N ILE A 12 -6.32 -4.59 -0.06
CA ILE A 12 -6.07 -3.41 -0.89
C ILE A 12 -5.48 -2.31 -0.02
N ILE A 13 -4.26 -1.87 -0.32
CA ILE A 13 -3.60 -0.75 0.35
C ILE A 13 -3.68 0.48 -0.56
N LEU A 14 -4.52 1.44 -0.17
CA LEU A 14 -4.64 2.72 -0.87
C LEU A 14 -3.53 3.66 -0.41
N CYS A 15 -2.53 3.87 -1.27
CA CYS A 15 -1.33 4.64 -0.98
C CYS A 15 -1.32 5.95 -1.77
N GLY A 16 -2.24 6.85 -1.40
CA GLY A 16 -2.38 8.18 -1.98
C GLY A 16 -2.32 9.31 -0.95
N GLY A 17 -2.31 10.55 -1.44
CA GLY A 17 -2.30 11.75 -0.61
C GLY A 17 -0.91 12.32 -0.33
N SER A 18 -0.81 13.65 -0.38
CA SER A 18 0.44 14.42 -0.23
C SER A 18 0.81 14.74 1.22
N GLY A 19 -0.08 14.46 2.19
CA GLY A 19 0.24 14.58 3.62
C GLY A 19 0.58 15.99 4.12
N THR A 20 0.08 17.05 3.48
CA THR A 20 0.49 18.46 3.74
C THR A 20 0.27 18.97 5.16
N ARG A 21 -0.63 18.36 5.94
CA ARG A 21 -0.92 18.75 7.33
C ARG A 21 0.22 18.46 8.32
N LEU A 22 1.19 17.64 7.94
CA LEU A 22 2.33 17.27 8.78
C LEU A 22 3.62 17.93 8.31
N TRP A 23 3.54 19.09 7.66
CA TRP A 23 4.72 19.87 7.33
C TRP A 23 5.46 20.28 8.63
N PRO A 24 6.80 20.22 8.71
CA PRO A 24 7.76 19.92 7.63
C PRO A 24 8.08 18.43 7.46
N ALA A 25 7.51 17.55 8.29
CA ALA A 25 7.80 16.11 8.31
C ALA A 25 7.23 15.36 7.09
N SER A 26 6.17 15.87 6.46
CA SER A 26 5.62 15.36 5.20
C SER A 26 5.78 16.40 4.10
N ARG A 27 6.35 15.97 2.98
CA ARG A 27 6.53 16.79 1.77
C ARG A 27 5.94 16.03 0.59
N GLU A 28 5.74 16.72 -0.53
CA GLU A 28 5.24 16.05 -1.75
C GLU A 28 6.17 14.92 -2.21
N SER A 29 7.50 15.15 -2.13
CA SER A 29 8.51 14.14 -2.45
C SER A 29 8.65 13.03 -1.40
N MET A 30 8.08 13.21 -0.20
CA MET A 30 8.12 12.23 0.89
C MET A 30 6.80 12.28 1.67
N PRO A 31 5.73 11.67 1.12
CA PRO A 31 4.43 11.64 1.79
C PRO A 31 4.50 10.95 3.15
N LYS A 32 3.70 11.45 4.09
CA LYS A 32 3.67 11.00 5.50
C LYS A 32 3.67 9.49 5.70
N GLN A 33 3.03 8.71 4.81
CA GLN A 33 2.89 7.27 4.98
C GLN A 33 4.22 6.53 4.87
N PHE A 34 5.21 7.12 4.19
CA PHE A 34 6.53 6.55 3.99
C PHE A 34 7.55 7.04 5.04
N THR A 35 7.18 8.00 5.88
CA THR A 35 8.05 8.52 6.95
C THR A 35 7.80 7.75 8.26
N PRO A 36 8.84 7.44 9.06
CA PRO A 36 8.72 6.83 10.40
C PRO A 36 8.17 7.84 11.42
N LEU A 37 6.86 8.12 11.33
CA LEU A 37 6.19 9.12 12.16
C LEU A 37 5.70 8.59 13.52
N VAL A 38 5.40 7.30 13.60
CA VAL A 38 4.83 6.66 14.80
C VAL A 38 5.84 5.71 15.43
N ASP A 39 6.60 4.98 14.61
CA ASP A 39 7.69 4.11 15.01
C ASP A 39 8.99 4.60 14.34
N PRO A 40 10.10 4.79 15.07
CA PRO A 40 11.37 5.22 14.49
C PRO A 40 11.96 4.27 13.44
N LYS A 41 11.57 2.99 13.44
CA LYS A 41 12.14 1.92 12.59
C LYS A 41 11.27 1.59 11.38
N THR A 42 9.99 1.93 11.41
CA THR A 42 9.05 1.53 10.35
C THR A 42 8.09 2.66 9.97
N SER A 43 7.81 2.78 8.68
CA SER A 43 6.78 3.69 8.20
C SER A 43 5.38 3.12 8.47
N THR A 44 4.35 3.98 8.43
CA THR A 44 2.96 3.51 8.55
C THR A 44 2.53 2.65 7.35
N PHE A 45 3.15 2.86 6.18
CA PHE A 45 2.98 1.98 5.03
C PHE A 45 3.52 0.57 5.31
N GLN A 46 4.78 0.47 5.77
CA GLN A 46 5.40 -0.82 6.11
C GLN A 46 4.63 -1.55 7.21
N ALA A 47 4.25 -0.85 8.28
CA ALA A 47 3.45 -1.42 9.36
C ALA A 47 2.08 -1.91 8.87
N THR A 48 1.51 -1.28 7.84
CA THR A 48 0.24 -1.73 7.23
C THR A 48 0.45 -2.96 6.36
N ALA A 49 1.47 -2.99 5.51
CA ALA A 49 1.81 -4.16 4.71
C ALA A 49 2.13 -5.38 5.57
N GLN A 50 2.89 -5.18 6.66
CA GLN A 50 3.23 -6.25 7.61
C GLN A 50 2.00 -6.85 8.30
N ARG A 51 1.01 -6.03 8.67
CA ARG A 51 -0.25 -6.52 9.26
C ARG A 51 -1.06 -7.41 8.30
N LEU A 52 -0.82 -7.30 7.00
CA LEU A 52 -1.54 -8.03 5.94
C LEU A 52 -0.72 -9.21 5.38
N SER A 53 0.38 -9.58 6.05
CA SER A 53 1.32 -10.60 5.59
C SER A 53 0.96 -12.04 5.97
N ASP A 54 -0.07 -12.24 6.80
CA ASP A 54 -0.54 -13.57 7.18
C ASP A 54 -1.23 -14.27 6.00
N THR A 55 -0.47 -15.11 5.30
CA THR A 55 -0.92 -15.86 4.12
C THR A 55 -2.02 -16.89 4.41
N GLY A 56 -2.27 -17.23 5.68
CA GLY A 56 -3.40 -18.08 6.07
C GLY A 56 -4.73 -17.33 6.07
N VAL A 57 -4.70 -16.00 6.10
CA VAL A 57 -5.88 -15.12 6.17
C VAL A 57 -6.01 -14.29 4.89
N PHE A 58 -4.89 -13.76 4.41
CA PHE A 58 -4.83 -12.78 3.34
C PHE A 58 -4.18 -13.33 2.07
N ALA A 59 -4.80 -13.04 0.93
CA ALA A 59 -4.14 -13.17 -0.35
C ALA A 59 -3.02 -12.12 -0.47
N ARG A 60 -2.21 -12.22 -1.55
CA ARG A 60 -1.15 -11.24 -1.80
C ARG A 60 -1.73 -9.81 -1.85
N PRO A 61 -1.20 -8.85 -1.09
CA PRO A 61 -1.72 -7.49 -1.09
C PRO A 61 -1.53 -6.80 -2.45
N THR A 62 -2.48 -5.93 -2.78
CA THR A 62 -2.37 -5.00 -3.92
C THR A 62 -2.26 -3.58 -3.38
N VAL A 63 -1.26 -2.84 -3.84
CA VAL A 63 -1.04 -1.43 -3.49
C VAL A 63 -1.46 -0.56 -4.67
N LEU A 64 -2.37 0.38 -4.43
CA LEU A 64 -2.73 1.42 -5.41
C LEU A 64 -1.99 2.70 -5.07
N THR A 65 -1.27 3.27 -6.04
CA THR A 65 -0.49 4.48 -5.82
C THR A 65 -0.28 5.29 -7.10
N SER A 66 0.17 6.53 -6.98
CA SER A 66 0.55 7.36 -8.13
C SER A 66 1.89 6.93 -8.73
N SER A 67 2.11 7.24 -10.01
CA SER A 67 3.40 7.03 -10.69
C SER A 67 4.60 7.63 -9.93
N ASP A 68 4.45 8.77 -9.24
CA ASP A 68 5.54 9.43 -8.53
C ASP A 68 6.01 8.66 -7.28
N ALA A 69 5.10 7.89 -6.67
CA ALA A 69 5.38 7.11 -5.46
C ALA A 69 5.80 5.65 -5.76
N ARG A 70 5.83 5.24 -7.04
CA ARG A 70 6.09 3.84 -7.43
C ARG A 70 7.40 3.27 -6.87
N PHE A 71 8.46 4.09 -6.84
CA PHE A 71 9.77 3.65 -6.38
C PHE A 71 9.81 3.48 -4.86
N ILE A 72 9.29 4.45 -4.10
CA ILE A 72 9.31 4.38 -2.64
C ILE A 72 8.38 3.27 -2.10
N VAL A 73 7.26 3.01 -2.78
CA VAL A 73 6.39 1.87 -2.48
C VAL A 73 7.16 0.56 -2.67
N ALA A 74 7.78 0.35 -3.84
CA ALA A 74 8.53 -0.86 -4.13
C ALA A 74 9.72 -1.05 -3.17
N GLU A 75 10.46 0.03 -2.88
CA GLU A 75 11.56 0.02 -1.92
C GLU A 75 11.11 -0.39 -0.52
N GLN A 76 10.04 0.22 0.01
CA GLN A 76 9.59 -0.07 1.37
C GLN A 76 8.95 -1.46 1.49
N LEU A 77 8.29 -1.96 0.45
CA LEU A 77 7.84 -3.37 0.37
C LEU A 77 9.03 -4.33 0.42
N GLN A 78 10.08 -4.04 -0.36
CA GLN A 78 11.30 -4.84 -0.38
C GLN A 78 11.99 -4.83 0.99
N GLN A 79 12.13 -3.65 1.62
CA GLN A 79 12.69 -3.51 2.98
C GLN A 79 11.87 -4.28 4.02
N ALA A 80 10.55 -4.34 3.87
CA ALA A 80 9.67 -5.10 4.75
C ALA A 80 9.60 -6.60 4.41
N GLY A 81 10.19 -7.05 3.31
CA GLY A 81 10.10 -8.44 2.83
C GLY A 81 8.70 -8.86 2.40
N ILE A 82 7.84 -7.91 2.00
CA ILE A 82 6.45 -8.18 1.61
C ILE A 82 6.31 -8.17 0.09
N ALA A 83 5.84 -9.29 -0.47
CA ALA A 83 5.44 -9.35 -1.87
C ALA A 83 4.05 -8.73 -2.06
N ALA A 84 3.92 -7.81 -3.01
CA ALA A 84 2.66 -7.14 -3.34
C ALA A 84 2.57 -6.84 -4.84
N ASP A 85 1.34 -6.76 -5.36
CA ASP A 85 1.09 -6.13 -6.66
C ASP A 85 1.05 -4.61 -6.49
N ILE A 86 1.52 -3.87 -7.50
CA ILE A 86 1.49 -2.40 -7.49
C ILE A 86 0.72 -1.93 -8.73
N ILE A 87 -0.41 -1.28 -8.50
CA ILE A 87 -1.22 -0.66 -9.55
C ILE A 87 -0.96 0.85 -9.51
N LEU A 88 -0.59 1.39 -10.67
CA LEU A 88 -0.35 2.82 -10.82
C LEU A 88 -1.63 3.52 -11.29
N GLU A 89 -2.12 4.44 -10.47
CA GLU A 89 -3.22 5.32 -10.86
C GLU A 89 -2.70 6.36 -11.87
N PRO A 90 -3.42 6.59 -12.99
CA PRO A 90 -3.01 7.58 -14.00
C PRO A 90 -3.13 9.01 -13.46
N GLU A 91 -4.04 9.24 -12.52
CA GLU A 91 -4.28 10.51 -11.86
C GLU A 91 -4.97 10.28 -10.52
N ARG A 92 -4.83 11.23 -9.59
CA ARG A 92 -5.42 11.15 -8.27
C ARG A 92 -6.92 11.45 -8.34
N ARG A 93 -7.77 10.43 -8.12
CA ARG A 93 -9.24 10.52 -8.23
C ARG A 93 -10.00 10.03 -6.98
N ASP A 94 -9.52 10.44 -5.81
CA ASP A 94 -10.08 10.05 -4.50
C ASP A 94 -10.22 8.53 -4.30
N SER A 95 -10.74 8.11 -3.14
CA SER A 95 -10.75 6.69 -2.77
C SER A 95 -11.74 5.85 -3.58
N ALA A 96 -12.83 6.42 -4.08
CA ALA A 96 -13.88 5.64 -4.77
C ALA A 96 -13.38 5.04 -6.09
N ALA A 97 -12.66 5.84 -6.90
CA ALA A 97 -12.07 5.35 -8.15
C ALA A 97 -11.00 4.29 -7.87
N ALA A 98 -10.16 4.51 -6.86
CA ALA A 98 -9.13 3.56 -6.45
C ALA A 98 -9.76 2.21 -6.03
N VAL A 99 -10.81 2.24 -5.20
CA VAL A 99 -11.52 1.01 -4.79
C VAL A 99 -12.12 0.28 -5.99
N ALA A 100 -12.75 0.98 -6.93
CA ALA A 100 -13.33 0.36 -8.12
C ALA A 100 -12.27 -0.38 -8.97
N VAL A 101 -11.11 0.25 -9.21
CA VAL A 101 -9.99 -0.37 -9.94
C VAL A 101 -9.44 -1.56 -9.17
N ALA A 102 -9.28 -1.44 -7.85
CA ALA A 102 -8.79 -2.52 -7.01
C ALA A 102 -9.71 -3.75 -7.05
N THR A 103 -11.02 -3.56 -7.01
CA THR A 103 -12.00 -4.65 -7.09
C THR A 103 -12.00 -5.37 -8.43
N LEU A 104 -11.66 -4.69 -9.53
CA LEU A 104 -11.54 -5.34 -10.85
C LEU A 104 -10.26 -6.17 -11.00
N HIS A 105 -9.24 -5.90 -10.18
CA HIS A 105 -7.97 -6.61 -10.19
C HIS A 105 -7.90 -7.76 -9.18
N ALA A 106 -8.67 -7.67 -8.09
CA ALA A 106 -8.65 -8.59 -6.96
C ALA A 106 -9.22 -9.98 -7.27
#